data_AF-A0A485KB99-F1
#
_entry.id   AF-A0A485KB99-F1
#
_cell.length_a   1.000
_cell.length_b   1.000
_cell.length_c   1.000
_cell.angle_alpha   90.00
_cell.angle_beta   90.00
_cell.angle_gamma   90.00
#
_symmetry.space_group_name_H-M   'P 1'
#
loop_
_entity.id
_entity.type
_entity.pdbx_description
1 polymer ?
#
loop_
_entity_poly.entity_id
_entity_poly.type
_entity_poly.pdbx_seq_one_letter_code
_entity_poly.pdbx_strand_id
1 'polypeptide(L)'
;MAIAANPQTTNILDLTNGLNETFTRAAVVFLPSTKDSTKFLTEFRWFHKSWDEMIRHQPPKWRTDIVVFTDGNDVPLLRELGCIDAIRTSANDSNACIVVPKYKKVKSADFNYGFADSINVVAIDHAATLPYDWILRSDIDTFFTPVFGKWRPTKLTVGSVGGYCFDGYNTCDRLQGIARKLNLTDPTVDDVGSTWYGPAKVIQECAKLSMHVINHLHLHEFTDAEKNNGVDGWPRWHYGVLTMYSGHMAIPHCTKDIGGFDKRNDLIDYPTYSTGKVSRHAHLHTYQSGNQFNKFKFRAGDYDDQDLMSLDLTTVSDYATYMALVGNHKGAIHLSKVTDGTAYNHIVESLNLEAKLRRKVQQQPKGV
;
A
#
# COMPACT_ATOMS: atom_id res chain seq x y z
N MET A 1 0.25 19.66 16.72
CA MET A 1 -1.03 19.60 17.46
C MET A 1 -1.73 18.35 16.98
N ALA A 2 -1.90 17.34 17.85
CA ALA A 2 -2.49 16.06 17.46
C ALA A 2 -3.99 16.26 17.18
N ILE A 3 -4.41 16.12 15.93
CA ILE A 3 -5.82 16.05 15.59
C ILE A 3 -6.32 14.72 16.14
N ALA A 4 -7.18 14.79 17.15
CA ALA A 4 -7.85 13.63 17.70
C ALA A 4 -8.70 13.01 16.58
N ALA A 5 -8.31 11.82 16.11
CA ALA A 5 -9.14 11.00 15.25
C ALA A 5 -10.45 10.73 16.00
N ASN A 6 -11.55 11.28 15.48
CA ASN A 6 -12.88 11.01 16.01
C ASN A 6 -13.11 9.48 15.92
N PRO A 7 -13.31 8.75 17.03
CA PRO A 7 -13.48 7.31 16.98
C PRO A 7 -14.89 7.03 16.44
N GLN A 8 -15.05 7.04 15.12
CA GLN A 8 -16.18 6.33 14.53
C GLN A 8 -16.00 4.87 14.90
N THR A 9 -16.89 4.37 15.75
CA THR A 9 -17.03 2.95 16.04
C THR A 9 -17.22 2.24 14.72
N THR A 10 -16.18 1.53 14.26
CA THR A 10 -16.21 0.65 13.10
C THR A 10 -17.39 -0.29 13.29
N ASN A 11 -18.47 -0.10 12.53
CA ASN A 11 -19.66 -0.94 12.68
C ASN A 11 -19.27 -2.37 12.33
N ILE A 12 -19.49 -3.33 13.24
CA ILE A 12 -19.12 -4.74 13.05
C ILE A 12 -19.72 -5.30 11.75
N LEU A 13 -20.87 -4.77 11.32
CA LEU A 13 -21.53 -5.14 10.07
C LEU A 13 -20.63 -4.93 8.84
N ASP A 14 -19.80 -3.88 8.79
CA ASP A 14 -18.92 -3.58 7.65
C ASP A 14 -17.79 -4.62 7.49
N LEU A 15 -17.39 -5.29 8.57
CA LEU A 15 -16.31 -6.29 8.58
C LEU A 15 -16.80 -7.70 8.24
N THR A 16 -18.10 -7.89 8.03
CA THR A 16 -18.71 -9.21 7.79
C THR A 16 -19.30 -9.37 6.38
N ASN A 17 -19.13 -8.35 5.54
CA ASN A 17 -19.68 -8.32 4.19
C ASN A 17 -19.09 -9.44 3.31
N GLY A 18 -19.95 -10.34 2.82
CA GLY A 18 -19.59 -11.35 1.81
C GLY A 18 -18.61 -12.44 2.28
N LEU A 19 -18.44 -12.68 3.59
CA LEU A 19 -17.48 -13.68 4.10
C LEU A 19 -17.74 -15.12 3.60
N ASN A 20 -18.99 -15.42 3.21
CA ASN A 20 -19.41 -16.74 2.73
C ASN A 20 -19.43 -16.85 1.18
N GLU A 21 -19.12 -15.76 0.48
CA GLU A 21 -19.11 -15.66 -0.99
C GLU A 21 -17.71 -15.93 -1.54
N THR A 22 -17.65 -16.35 -2.82
CA THR A 22 -16.38 -16.33 -3.56
C THR A 22 -16.00 -14.88 -3.84
N PHE A 23 -14.74 -14.53 -3.60
CA PHE A 23 -14.27 -13.16 -3.77
C PHE A 23 -12.80 -13.14 -4.17
N THR A 24 -12.49 -12.60 -5.33
CA THR A 24 -11.11 -12.52 -5.85
C THR A 24 -10.67 -11.07 -5.91
N ARG A 25 -9.58 -10.73 -5.22
CA ARG A 25 -9.03 -9.37 -5.21
C ARG A 25 -7.51 -9.38 -5.33
N ALA A 26 -6.97 -8.23 -5.72
CA ALA A 26 -5.53 -8.00 -5.72
C ALA A 26 -5.16 -6.67 -5.09
N ALA A 27 -4.05 -6.66 -4.37
CA ALA A 27 -3.29 -5.45 -4.13
C ALA A 27 -2.34 -5.22 -5.31
N VAL A 28 -2.53 -4.11 -6.02
CA VAL A 28 -1.73 -3.76 -7.19
C VAL A 28 -0.74 -2.66 -6.79
N VAL A 29 0.54 -2.92 -7.02
CA VAL A 29 1.64 -2.02 -6.63
C VAL A 29 2.65 -1.87 -7.77
N PHE A 30 3.38 -0.75 -7.75
CA PHE A 30 4.55 -0.55 -8.59
C PHE A 30 5.85 -0.73 -7.76
N LEU A 31 6.76 -1.57 -8.24
CA LEU A 31 8.08 -1.78 -7.65
C LEU A 31 9.20 -1.43 -8.66
N PRO A 32 9.89 -0.29 -8.50
CA PRO A 32 11.00 0.07 -9.39
C PRO A 32 12.22 -0.85 -9.19
N SER A 33 12.79 -1.31 -10.29
CA SER A 33 13.92 -2.26 -10.35
C SER A 33 15.32 -1.61 -10.34
N THR A 34 15.42 -0.28 -10.44
CA THR A 34 16.69 0.46 -10.55
C THR A 34 17.58 0.30 -9.31
N LYS A 35 18.91 0.26 -9.43
CA LYS A 35 19.84 0.04 -8.29
C LYS A 35 19.66 1.00 -7.10
N ASP A 36 19.17 2.22 -7.31
CA ASP A 36 18.85 3.18 -6.23
C ASP A 36 17.52 2.87 -5.51
N SER A 37 16.88 1.74 -5.83
CA SER A 37 15.60 1.30 -5.28
C SER A 37 15.73 0.40 -4.05
N THR A 38 16.91 0.28 -3.42
CA THR A 38 17.10 -0.57 -2.23
C THR A 38 16.08 -0.25 -1.12
N LYS A 39 15.74 1.02 -0.92
CA LYS A 39 14.66 1.45 -0.01
C LYS A 39 13.30 0.83 -0.37
N PHE A 40 12.96 0.78 -1.66
CA PHE A 40 11.70 0.25 -2.17
C PHE A 40 11.68 -1.29 -2.07
N LEU A 41 12.82 -1.95 -2.26
CA LEU A 41 12.97 -3.39 -2.02
C LEU A 41 12.76 -3.73 -0.54
N THR A 42 13.34 -2.93 0.37
CA THR A 42 13.13 -3.04 1.82
C THR A 42 11.66 -2.81 2.20
N GLU A 43 11.02 -1.80 1.60
CA GLU A 43 9.59 -1.51 1.80
C GLU A 43 8.72 -2.68 1.32
N PHE A 44 8.98 -3.20 0.12
CA PHE A 44 8.24 -4.32 -0.44
C PHE A 44 8.33 -5.60 0.40
N ARG A 45 9.47 -5.85 1.06
CA ARG A 45 9.64 -7.01 1.96
C ARG A 45 8.61 -7.02 3.10
N TRP A 46 8.35 -5.89 3.73
CA TRP A 46 7.38 -5.83 4.82
C TRP A 46 5.95 -5.80 4.34
N PHE A 47 5.71 -5.18 3.18
CA PHE A 47 4.42 -5.22 2.50
C PHE A 47 4.04 -6.68 2.22
N HIS A 48 4.94 -7.42 1.57
CA HIS A 48 4.77 -8.85 1.31
C HIS A 48 4.62 -9.67 2.59
N LYS A 49 5.44 -9.40 3.63
CA LYS A 49 5.35 -10.13 4.89
C LYS A 49 4.01 -9.92 5.59
N SER A 50 3.49 -8.70 5.57
CA SER A 50 2.19 -8.38 6.15
C SER A 50 1.02 -9.00 5.37
N TRP A 51 1.16 -9.17 4.05
CA TRP A 51 0.20 -9.90 3.21
C TRP A 51 0.17 -11.39 3.54
N ASP A 52 1.33 -12.03 3.69
CA ASP A 52 1.45 -13.43 4.13
C ASP A 52 0.74 -13.66 5.48
N GLU A 53 0.94 -12.75 6.44
CA GLU A 53 0.23 -12.80 7.73
C GLU A 53 -1.28 -12.63 7.56
N MET A 54 -1.71 -11.62 6.80
CA MET A 54 -3.13 -11.33 6.58
C MET A 54 -3.88 -12.50 5.95
N ILE A 55 -3.27 -13.23 5.01
CA ILE A 55 -3.88 -14.40 4.36
C ILE A 55 -4.35 -15.45 5.37
N ARG A 56 -3.66 -15.61 6.50
CA ARG A 56 -4.03 -16.59 7.54
C ARG A 56 -5.39 -16.30 8.18
N HIS A 57 -5.86 -15.07 8.06
CA HIS A 57 -7.14 -14.61 8.60
C HIS A 57 -8.24 -14.51 7.54
N GLN A 58 -7.91 -14.78 6.27
CA GLN A 58 -8.81 -14.66 5.15
C GLN A 58 -9.87 -15.79 5.14
N PRO A 59 -11.12 -15.49 4.74
CA PRO A 59 -12.14 -16.53 4.53
C PRO A 59 -11.72 -17.57 3.47
N PRO A 60 -12.11 -18.85 3.61
CA PRO A 60 -11.66 -19.92 2.72
C PRO A 60 -11.99 -19.73 1.23
N LYS A 61 -13.07 -19.00 0.92
CA LYS A 61 -13.53 -18.73 -0.46
C LYS A 61 -12.98 -17.43 -1.05
N TRP A 62 -12.22 -16.67 -0.26
CA TRP A 62 -11.60 -15.45 -0.74
C TRP A 62 -10.21 -15.76 -1.30
N ARG A 63 -9.76 -14.93 -2.25
CA ARG A 63 -8.39 -14.90 -2.75
C ARG A 63 -7.88 -13.46 -2.77
N THR A 64 -6.72 -13.24 -2.18
CA THR A 64 -6.04 -11.93 -2.18
C THR A 64 -4.64 -12.12 -2.72
N ASP A 65 -4.41 -11.61 -3.92
CA ASP A 65 -3.09 -11.60 -4.53
C ASP A 65 -2.37 -10.29 -4.31
N ILE A 66 -1.07 -10.31 -4.55
CA ILE A 66 -0.30 -9.11 -4.89
C ILE A 66 -0.01 -9.17 -6.39
N VAL A 67 -0.28 -8.09 -7.12
CA VAL A 67 0.18 -7.91 -8.50
C VAL A 67 1.23 -6.81 -8.52
N VAL A 68 2.47 -7.18 -8.81
CA VAL A 68 3.64 -6.32 -8.78
C VAL A 68 4.05 -5.96 -10.19
N PHE A 69 3.79 -4.73 -10.60
CA PHE A 69 4.36 -4.19 -11.82
C PHE A 69 5.78 -3.72 -11.55
N THR A 70 6.72 -4.12 -12.40
CA THR A 70 8.12 -3.70 -12.30
C THR A 70 8.71 -3.41 -13.68
N ASP A 71 9.53 -2.38 -13.77
CA ASP A 71 10.22 -2.01 -15.03
C ASP A 71 11.39 -2.94 -15.36
N GLY A 72 11.82 -3.76 -14.41
CA GLY A 72 12.87 -4.75 -14.60
C GLY A 72 12.36 -6.00 -15.30
N ASN A 73 13.26 -6.69 -16.02
CA ASN A 73 12.99 -8.03 -16.53
C ASN A 73 13.08 -9.09 -15.43
N ASP A 74 14.01 -8.92 -14.50
CA ASP A 74 14.26 -9.84 -13.39
C ASP A 74 14.61 -9.02 -12.15
N VAL A 75 13.79 -9.16 -11.10
CA VAL A 75 14.02 -8.54 -9.80
C VAL A 75 14.26 -9.66 -8.79
N PRO A 76 15.51 -9.90 -8.36
CA PRO A 76 15.86 -11.05 -7.52
C PRO A 76 15.00 -11.19 -6.25
N LEU A 77 14.63 -10.06 -5.64
CA LEU A 77 13.74 -10.04 -4.48
C LEU A 77 12.39 -10.72 -4.76
N LEU A 78 11.78 -10.47 -5.92
CA LEU A 78 10.46 -11.03 -6.24
C LEU A 78 10.53 -12.56 -6.34
N ARG A 79 11.62 -13.09 -6.90
CA ARG A 79 11.87 -14.54 -6.93
C ARG A 79 12.12 -15.12 -5.54
N GLU A 80 12.91 -14.42 -4.72
CA GLU A 80 13.18 -14.81 -3.32
C GLU A 80 11.88 -14.92 -2.52
N LEU A 81 10.95 -13.99 -2.72
CA LEU A 81 9.64 -13.96 -2.08
C LEU A 81 8.62 -14.93 -2.72
N GLY A 82 9.02 -15.71 -3.74
CA GLY A 82 8.15 -16.68 -4.37
C GLY A 82 7.11 -16.09 -5.33
N CYS A 83 7.30 -14.84 -5.78
CA CYS A 83 6.45 -14.24 -6.78
C CYS A 83 6.68 -14.90 -8.16
N ILE A 84 5.61 -15.07 -8.93
CA ILE A 84 5.59 -15.80 -10.19
C ILE A 84 5.17 -14.90 -11.36
N ASP A 85 5.75 -15.14 -12.53
CA ASP A 85 5.32 -14.53 -13.80
C ASP A 85 4.19 -15.38 -14.40
N ALA A 86 2.99 -15.21 -13.85
CA ALA A 86 1.78 -15.91 -14.28
C ALA A 86 0.54 -15.06 -13.99
N ILE A 87 -0.52 -15.25 -14.79
CA ILE A 87 -1.82 -14.60 -14.57
C ILE A 87 -2.75 -15.60 -13.89
N ARG A 88 -3.57 -15.14 -12.94
CA ARG A 88 -4.63 -15.97 -12.35
C ARG A 88 -5.58 -16.47 -13.43
N THR A 89 -5.89 -17.75 -13.37
CA THR A 89 -6.82 -18.39 -14.31
C THR A 89 -8.15 -18.75 -13.67
N SER A 90 -8.18 -18.94 -12.34
CA SER A 90 -9.37 -19.37 -11.60
C SER A 90 -9.48 -18.68 -10.24
N ALA A 91 -10.71 -18.40 -9.82
CA ALA A 91 -11.01 -17.92 -8.47
C ALA A 91 -10.69 -18.94 -7.37
N ASN A 92 -10.49 -20.22 -7.73
CA ASN A 92 -10.10 -21.27 -6.79
C ASN A 92 -8.58 -21.40 -6.62
N ASP A 93 -7.78 -20.86 -7.54
CA ASP A 93 -6.31 -20.85 -7.47
C ASP A 93 -5.87 -20.26 -6.13
N SER A 94 -4.81 -20.79 -5.53
CA SER A 94 -4.28 -20.26 -4.26
C SER A 94 -3.89 -18.78 -4.38
N ASN A 95 -3.79 -18.09 -3.25
CA ASN A 95 -3.25 -16.73 -3.23
C ASN A 95 -1.83 -16.75 -3.83
N ALA A 96 -1.49 -15.75 -4.63
CA ALA A 96 -0.20 -15.64 -5.29
C ALA A 96 0.35 -14.21 -5.26
N CYS A 97 1.67 -14.10 -5.29
CA CYS A 97 2.35 -12.88 -5.69
C CYS A 97 2.66 -13.00 -7.18
N ILE A 98 2.05 -12.15 -8.00
CA ILE A 98 2.16 -12.14 -9.46
C ILE A 98 3.07 -10.99 -9.88
N VAL A 99 4.04 -11.27 -10.74
CA VAL A 99 4.94 -10.28 -11.32
C VAL A 99 4.48 -9.91 -12.72
N VAL A 100 4.44 -8.61 -13.02
CA VAL A 100 4.32 -8.08 -14.38
C VAL A 100 5.65 -7.40 -14.72
N PRO A 101 6.57 -8.11 -15.40
CA PRO A 101 7.90 -7.58 -15.72
C PRO A 101 7.84 -6.61 -16.90
N LYS A 102 8.93 -5.85 -17.09
CA LYS A 102 9.12 -4.91 -18.22
C LYS A 102 8.02 -3.87 -18.36
N TYR A 103 7.39 -3.48 -17.25
CA TYR A 103 6.44 -2.38 -17.24
C TYR A 103 7.13 -1.10 -17.76
N LYS A 104 6.51 -0.45 -18.74
CA LYS A 104 7.02 0.80 -19.32
C LYS A 104 6.64 1.96 -18.40
N LYS A 105 7.63 2.54 -17.73
CA LYS A 105 7.44 3.73 -16.90
C LYS A 105 6.82 4.88 -17.69
N VAL A 106 5.93 5.62 -17.04
CA VAL A 106 5.42 6.90 -17.57
C VAL A 106 6.42 8.04 -17.37
N LYS A 107 7.28 7.93 -16.34
CA LYS A 107 8.35 8.89 -16.11
C LYS A 107 9.25 9.00 -17.34
N SER A 108 9.39 10.22 -17.85
CA SER A 108 10.23 10.55 -19.01
C SER A 108 11.01 11.84 -18.75
N ALA A 109 11.77 12.31 -19.74
CA ALA A 109 12.43 13.61 -19.67
C ALA A 109 11.39 14.76 -19.59
N ASP A 110 10.32 14.65 -20.38
CA ASP A 110 9.25 15.67 -20.46
C ASP A 110 8.21 15.52 -19.34
N PHE A 111 8.17 14.38 -18.67
CA PHE A 111 7.27 14.08 -17.55
C PHE A 111 8.06 13.50 -16.38
N ASN A 112 8.77 14.38 -15.67
CA ASN A 112 9.66 14.00 -14.57
C ASN A 112 8.90 13.86 -13.24
N TYR A 113 7.89 12.98 -13.19
CA TYR A 113 7.16 12.63 -11.95
C TYR A 113 7.08 11.11 -11.78
N GLY A 114 8.04 10.54 -11.04
CA GLY A 114 8.17 9.08 -10.89
C GLY A 114 7.08 8.41 -10.07
N PHE A 115 6.39 9.14 -9.20
CA PHE A 115 5.31 8.56 -8.40
C PHE A 115 4.06 8.27 -9.24
N ALA A 116 3.89 8.86 -10.42
CA ALA A 116 2.77 8.56 -11.32
C ALA A 116 2.67 7.08 -11.69
N ASP A 117 3.80 6.36 -11.75
CA ASP A 117 3.81 4.93 -12.05
C ASP A 117 2.97 4.12 -11.06
N SER A 118 2.92 4.53 -9.78
CA SER A 118 2.09 3.87 -8.76
C SER A 118 0.57 4.01 -8.97
N ILE A 119 0.13 4.96 -9.79
CA ILE A 119 -1.27 5.11 -10.23
C ILE A 119 -1.44 4.44 -11.59
N ASN A 120 -0.47 4.64 -12.49
CA ASN A 120 -0.57 4.16 -13.86
C ASN A 120 -0.69 2.64 -13.97
N VAL A 121 -0.10 1.88 -13.05
CA VAL A 121 -0.21 0.40 -13.02
C VAL A 121 -1.63 -0.13 -12.85
N VAL A 122 -2.55 0.67 -12.32
CA VAL A 122 -3.99 0.37 -12.30
C VAL A 122 -4.78 1.18 -13.34
N ALA A 123 -4.16 2.14 -14.02
CA ALA A 123 -4.79 2.89 -15.12
C ALA A 123 -4.68 2.15 -16.46
N ILE A 124 -3.63 1.35 -16.65
CA ILE A 124 -3.43 0.60 -17.89
C ILE A 124 -4.33 -0.65 -17.94
N ASP A 125 -4.87 -0.93 -19.11
CA ASP A 125 -5.54 -2.20 -19.35
C ASP A 125 -4.48 -3.31 -19.49
N HIS A 126 -4.34 -4.13 -18.46
CA HIS A 126 -3.37 -5.22 -18.45
C HIS A 126 -4.03 -6.54 -18.03
N ALA A 127 -3.70 -7.62 -18.76
CA ALA A 127 -4.29 -8.94 -18.56
C ALA A 127 -4.14 -9.46 -17.12
N ALA A 128 -3.05 -9.10 -16.44
CA ALA A 128 -2.83 -9.46 -15.04
C ALA A 128 -3.85 -8.88 -14.05
N THR A 129 -4.61 -7.83 -14.42
CA THR A 129 -5.60 -7.19 -13.53
C THR A 129 -7.05 -7.58 -13.83
N LEU A 130 -7.30 -8.21 -14.98
CA LEU A 130 -8.64 -8.63 -15.42
C LEU A 130 -9.31 -9.71 -14.53
N PRO A 131 -8.59 -10.65 -13.90
CA PRO A 131 -9.22 -11.74 -13.14
C PRO A 131 -9.85 -11.34 -11.80
N TYR A 132 -9.75 -10.07 -11.39
CA TYR A 132 -10.14 -9.63 -10.06
C TYR A 132 -11.48 -8.93 -10.05
N ASP A 133 -12.30 -9.27 -9.06
CA ASP A 133 -13.53 -8.53 -8.77
C ASP A 133 -13.17 -7.13 -8.25
N TRP A 134 -12.13 -7.06 -7.42
CA TRP A 134 -11.74 -5.86 -6.67
C TRP A 134 -10.23 -5.62 -6.68
N ILE A 135 -9.84 -4.36 -6.71
CA ILE A 135 -8.44 -3.92 -6.67
C ILE A 135 -8.24 -2.99 -5.49
N LEU A 136 -7.16 -3.24 -4.74
CA LEU A 136 -6.52 -2.30 -3.84
C LEU A 136 -5.32 -1.69 -4.57
N ARG A 137 -5.42 -0.45 -5.03
CA ARG A 137 -4.23 0.32 -5.40
C ARG A 137 -3.55 0.74 -4.10
N SER A 138 -2.29 0.36 -3.92
CA SER A 138 -1.53 0.65 -2.69
C SER A 138 -0.10 1.06 -3.05
N ASP A 139 0.55 1.76 -2.12
CA ASP A 139 2.00 1.94 -2.14
C ASP A 139 2.70 0.79 -1.39
N ILE A 140 3.99 0.58 -1.66
CA ILE A 140 4.79 -0.51 -1.09
C ILE A 140 5.29 -0.22 0.34
N ASP A 141 5.19 1.03 0.80
CA ASP A 141 5.53 1.46 2.15
C ASP A 141 4.32 1.39 3.10
N THR A 142 3.55 0.31 2.96
CA THR A 142 2.31 0.03 3.67
C THR A 142 2.28 -1.39 4.24
N PHE A 143 1.29 -1.68 5.08
CA PHE A 143 1.13 -2.97 5.74
C PHE A 143 -0.33 -3.40 5.72
N PHE A 144 -0.57 -4.67 5.43
CA PHE A 144 -1.85 -5.31 5.72
C PHE A 144 -1.93 -5.70 7.19
N THR A 145 -3.13 -5.66 7.74
CA THR A 145 -3.44 -6.26 9.04
C THR A 145 -4.35 -7.49 8.86
N PRO A 146 -4.54 -8.30 9.91
CA PRO A 146 -5.55 -9.35 9.94
C PRO A 146 -6.97 -8.88 9.57
N VAL A 147 -7.31 -7.61 9.83
CA VAL A 147 -8.63 -7.05 9.54
C VAL A 147 -8.86 -6.97 8.03
N PHE A 148 -7.85 -6.64 7.23
CA PHE A 148 -8.00 -6.60 5.77
C PHE A 148 -8.40 -7.95 5.19
N GLY A 149 -7.93 -9.06 5.78
CA GLY A 149 -8.28 -10.41 5.37
C GLY A 149 -9.77 -10.70 5.37
N LYS A 150 -10.55 -10.00 6.19
CA LYS A 150 -12.00 -10.19 6.35
C LYS A 150 -12.83 -8.99 5.87
N TRP A 151 -12.19 -7.89 5.52
CA TRP A 151 -12.90 -6.68 5.16
C TRP A 151 -13.09 -6.55 3.64
N ARG A 152 -14.34 -6.34 3.23
CA ARG A 152 -14.76 -6.00 1.87
C ARG A 152 -15.74 -4.82 1.96
N PRO A 153 -15.36 -3.61 1.55
CA PRO A 153 -16.30 -2.50 1.54
C PRO A 153 -17.38 -2.70 0.46
N THR A 154 -18.42 -1.88 0.51
CA THR A 154 -19.58 -1.98 -0.40
C THR A 154 -19.42 -1.12 -1.66
N LYS A 155 -18.56 -0.10 -1.60
CA LYS A 155 -18.18 0.78 -2.72
C LYS A 155 -16.70 1.14 -2.64
N LEU A 156 -16.20 1.88 -3.63
CA LEU A 156 -14.84 2.40 -3.62
C LEU A 156 -14.60 3.13 -2.29
N THR A 157 -13.51 2.78 -1.62
CA THR A 157 -13.12 3.34 -0.32
C THR A 157 -11.71 3.90 -0.40
N VAL A 158 -11.52 5.08 0.16
CA VAL A 158 -10.21 5.76 0.26
C VAL A 158 -9.84 6.09 1.71
N GLY A 159 -8.55 6.23 1.97
CA GLY A 159 -8.03 6.74 3.23
C GLY A 159 -7.62 8.20 3.14
N SER A 160 -6.80 8.62 4.10
CA SER A 160 -6.08 9.90 4.11
C SER A 160 -4.61 9.65 4.38
N VAL A 161 -3.74 10.32 3.62
CA VAL A 161 -2.29 10.28 3.81
C VAL A 161 -1.72 11.69 3.71
N GLY A 162 -0.80 12.01 4.60
CA GLY A 162 0.08 13.17 4.47
C GLY A 162 -0.54 14.48 4.91
N GLY A 163 -1.83 14.70 4.66
CA GLY A 163 -2.49 15.92 5.09
C GLY A 163 -2.01 17.13 4.28
N TYR A 164 -2.67 17.38 3.15
CA TYR A 164 -2.37 18.52 2.27
C TYR A 164 -3.53 19.51 2.15
N CYS A 165 -4.69 19.14 2.71
CA CYS A 165 -5.86 19.99 2.76
C CYS A 165 -6.33 20.13 4.21
N PHE A 166 -6.19 21.34 4.75
CA PHE A 166 -6.61 21.68 6.10
C PHE A 166 -7.04 23.15 6.18
N ASP A 167 -7.79 23.47 7.22
CA ASP A 167 -8.17 24.83 7.58
C ASP A 167 -6.96 25.77 7.63
N GLY A 168 -7.09 26.95 7.04
CA GLY A 168 -6.04 27.95 6.96
C GLY A 168 -5.08 27.79 5.78
N TYR A 169 -5.29 26.79 4.92
CA TYR A 169 -4.54 26.60 3.68
C TYR A 169 -5.48 26.61 2.46
N ASN A 170 -5.01 27.13 1.33
CA ASN A 170 -5.81 27.29 0.11
C ASN A 170 -5.69 26.11 -0.87
N THR A 171 -5.08 25.00 -0.47
CA THR A 171 -4.85 23.84 -1.34
C THR A 171 -6.16 23.27 -1.85
N CYS A 172 -7.16 23.04 -0.99
CA CYS A 172 -8.46 22.52 -1.41
C CYS A 172 -9.22 23.47 -2.34
N ASP A 173 -9.23 24.77 -2.04
CA ASP A 173 -9.85 25.77 -2.92
C ASP A 173 -9.19 25.76 -4.32
N ARG A 174 -7.86 25.62 -4.36
CA ARG A 174 -7.12 25.51 -5.62
C ARG A 174 -7.47 24.23 -6.36
N LEU A 175 -7.53 23.08 -5.69
CA LEU A 175 -7.92 21.81 -6.29
C LEU A 175 -9.36 21.85 -6.83
N GLN A 176 -10.29 22.43 -6.09
CA GLN A 176 -11.66 22.65 -6.57
C GLN A 176 -11.70 23.57 -7.81
N GLY A 177 -10.94 24.66 -7.79
CA GLY A 177 -10.80 25.54 -8.96
C GLY A 177 -10.27 24.82 -10.19
N ILE A 178 -9.26 23.95 -10.04
CA ILE A 178 -8.71 23.13 -11.13
C ILE A 178 -9.73 22.10 -11.60
N ALA A 179 -10.42 21.40 -10.68
CA ALA A 179 -11.47 20.44 -11.02
C ALA A 179 -12.55 21.08 -11.91
N ARG A 180 -13.01 22.29 -11.56
CA ARG A 180 -13.97 23.06 -12.38
C ARG A 180 -13.43 23.43 -13.75
N LYS A 181 -12.16 23.86 -13.86
CA LYS A 181 -11.51 24.13 -15.17
C LYS A 181 -11.48 22.88 -16.06
N LEU A 182 -11.35 21.70 -15.44
CA LEU A 182 -11.35 20.40 -16.11
C LEU A 182 -12.75 19.81 -16.30
N ASN A 183 -13.81 20.55 -15.95
CA ASN A 183 -15.20 20.08 -16.01
C ASN A 183 -15.44 18.79 -15.20
N LEU A 184 -14.72 18.64 -14.09
CA LEU A 184 -14.89 17.54 -13.14
C LEU A 184 -15.92 17.91 -12.07
N THR A 185 -16.37 16.89 -11.34
CA THR A 185 -17.22 17.10 -10.17
C THR A 185 -16.38 17.76 -9.08
N ASP A 186 -16.95 18.75 -8.39
CA ASP A 186 -16.30 19.37 -7.25
C ASP A 186 -15.90 18.30 -6.22
N PRO A 187 -14.70 18.40 -5.61
CA PRO A 187 -14.32 17.49 -4.55
C PRO A 187 -15.31 17.51 -3.38
N THR A 188 -15.66 16.32 -2.89
CA THR A 188 -16.69 16.14 -1.85
C THR A 188 -16.10 15.83 -0.47
N VAL A 189 -14.80 15.55 -0.41
CA VAL A 189 -14.06 15.31 0.84
C VAL A 189 -12.67 15.90 0.70
N ASP A 190 -12.07 16.26 1.83
CA ASP A 190 -10.68 16.72 1.87
C ASP A 190 -9.70 15.55 1.84
N ASP A 191 -8.42 15.82 1.59
CA ASP A 191 -7.29 14.93 1.92
C ASP A 191 -7.48 13.45 1.54
N VAL A 192 -7.85 13.19 0.28
CA VAL A 192 -7.87 11.83 -0.29
C VAL A 192 -6.44 11.28 -0.34
N GLY A 193 -6.25 10.13 0.30
CA GLY A 193 -4.98 9.42 0.36
C GLY A 193 -4.65 8.64 -0.91
N SER A 194 -3.48 8.01 -0.90
CA SER A 194 -2.97 7.26 -2.03
C SER A 194 -3.61 5.88 -2.16
N THR A 195 -4.13 5.28 -1.08
CA THR A 195 -4.72 3.93 -1.12
C THR A 195 -6.20 3.96 -1.53
N TRP A 196 -6.55 3.22 -2.59
CA TRP A 196 -7.92 3.12 -3.09
C TRP A 196 -8.33 1.64 -3.17
N TYR A 197 -9.45 1.29 -2.54
CA TYR A 197 -9.97 -0.08 -2.54
C TYR A 197 -11.39 -0.13 -3.10
N GLY A 198 -11.60 -0.81 -4.21
CA GLY A 198 -12.88 -0.75 -4.92
C GLY A 198 -13.08 -1.88 -5.93
N PRO A 199 -14.27 -1.96 -6.54
CA PRO A 199 -14.49 -2.79 -7.72
C PRO A 199 -13.43 -2.49 -8.78
N ALA A 200 -12.85 -3.52 -9.40
CA ALA A 200 -11.67 -3.39 -10.25
C ALA A 200 -11.87 -2.36 -11.38
N LYS A 201 -13.02 -2.42 -12.08
CA LYS A 201 -13.36 -1.48 -13.15
C LYS A 201 -13.41 -0.03 -12.69
N VAL A 202 -14.01 0.22 -11.52
CA VAL A 202 -14.12 1.57 -10.96
C VAL A 202 -12.72 2.11 -10.61
N ILE A 203 -11.89 1.29 -9.98
CA ILE A 203 -10.49 1.67 -9.67
C ILE A 203 -9.73 2.01 -10.96
N GLN A 204 -9.87 1.20 -12.00
CA GLN A 204 -9.21 1.42 -13.29
C GLN A 204 -9.68 2.71 -13.98
N GLU A 205 -10.99 2.98 -14.00
CA GLU A 205 -11.57 4.21 -14.55
C GLU A 205 -11.10 5.45 -13.79
N CYS A 206 -11.14 5.41 -12.46
CA CYS A 206 -10.66 6.49 -11.61
C CYS A 206 -9.15 6.71 -11.78
N ALA A 207 -8.36 5.65 -11.96
CA ALA A 207 -6.93 5.75 -12.22
C ALA A 207 -6.60 6.34 -13.59
N LYS A 208 -7.34 5.97 -14.64
CA LYS A 208 -7.23 6.59 -15.98
C LYS A 208 -7.48 8.09 -15.92
N LEU A 209 -8.58 8.49 -15.27
CA LEU A 209 -8.87 9.91 -15.06
C LEU A 209 -7.79 10.60 -14.22
N SER A 210 -7.31 9.95 -13.16
CA SER A 210 -6.23 10.49 -12.32
C SER A 210 -4.96 10.72 -13.12
N MET A 211 -4.58 9.82 -14.02
CA MET A 211 -3.42 10.02 -14.90
C MET A 211 -3.58 11.24 -15.82
N HIS A 212 -4.79 11.50 -16.33
CA HIS A 212 -5.06 12.74 -17.07
C HIS A 212 -4.90 13.98 -16.20
N VAL A 213 -5.40 13.93 -14.96
CA VAL A 213 -5.27 15.04 -14.00
C VAL A 213 -3.81 15.26 -13.59
N ILE A 214 -3.03 14.21 -13.32
CA ILE A 214 -1.59 14.32 -13.02
C ILE A 214 -0.87 15.01 -14.18
N ASN A 215 -1.16 14.64 -15.42
CA ASN A 215 -0.56 15.26 -16.59
C ASN A 215 -0.93 16.75 -16.71
N HIS A 216 -2.19 17.11 -16.47
CA HIS A 216 -2.62 18.52 -16.44
C HIS A 216 -1.89 19.30 -15.35
N LEU A 217 -1.86 18.77 -14.11
CA LEU A 217 -1.15 19.40 -12.99
C LEU A 217 0.32 19.63 -13.35
N HIS A 218 0.98 18.61 -13.89
CA HIS A 218 2.38 18.67 -14.32
C HIS A 218 2.63 19.77 -15.36
N LEU A 219 1.79 19.85 -16.39
CA LEU A 219 2.00 20.76 -17.52
C LEU A 219 1.57 22.20 -17.24
N HIS A 220 0.57 22.41 -16.39
CA HIS A 220 -0.14 23.69 -16.33
C HIS A 220 -0.29 24.31 -14.94
N GLU A 221 -0.14 23.54 -13.86
CA GLU A 221 -0.45 24.03 -12.51
C GLU A 221 0.78 24.19 -11.61
N PHE A 222 1.97 23.88 -12.12
CA PHE A 222 3.24 24.06 -11.42
C PHE A 222 4.28 24.73 -12.31
N THR A 223 4.96 25.72 -11.75
CA THR A 223 6.15 26.34 -12.36
C THR A 223 7.36 25.40 -12.29
N ASP A 224 8.37 25.66 -13.13
CA ASP A 224 9.62 24.88 -13.10
C ASP A 224 10.33 24.96 -11.75
N ALA A 225 10.24 26.09 -11.04
CA ALA A 225 10.76 26.21 -9.69
C ALA A 225 10.02 25.26 -8.73
N GLU A 226 8.69 25.30 -8.68
CA GLU A 226 7.91 24.44 -7.78
C GLU A 226 8.09 22.94 -8.06
N LYS A 227 8.39 22.55 -9.30
CA LYS A 227 8.72 21.16 -9.67
C LYS A 227 10.05 20.69 -9.10
N ASN A 228 11.00 21.60 -8.88
CA ASN A 228 12.39 21.28 -8.54
C ASN A 228 12.78 21.62 -7.08
N ASN A 229 11.89 22.23 -6.29
CA ASN A 229 12.22 22.73 -4.94
C ASN A 229 12.21 21.66 -3.82
N GLY A 230 12.45 20.38 -4.13
CA GLY A 230 12.58 19.34 -3.11
C GLY A 230 11.31 19.17 -2.26
N VAL A 231 11.36 19.52 -0.98
CA VAL A 231 10.23 19.46 -0.01
C VAL A 231 9.52 20.80 0.18
N ASP A 232 10.01 21.88 -0.44
CA ASP A 232 9.41 23.20 -0.29
C ASP A 232 7.99 23.22 -0.86
N GLY A 233 7.15 24.06 -0.26
CA GLY A 233 5.72 24.13 -0.59
C GLY A 233 4.85 23.13 0.19
N TRP A 234 5.42 22.08 0.79
CA TRP A 234 4.68 21.21 1.72
C TRP A 234 4.37 21.93 3.05
N PRO A 235 3.18 21.76 3.67
CA PRO A 235 2.02 20.96 3.25
C PRO A 235 0.99 21.74 2.39
N ARG A 236 1.38 22.88 1.82
CA ARG A 236 0.51 23.74 0.99
C ARG A 236 0.38 23.17 -0.43
N TRP A 237 1.03 23.80 -1.40
CA TRP A 237 1.05 23.40 -2.79
C TRP A 237 2.37 22.73 -3.09
N HIS A 238 2.34 21.41 -3.32
CA HIS A 238 3.55 20.62 -3.37
C HIS A 238 3.53 19.60 -4.52
N TYR A 239 4.59 19.65 -5.34
CA TYR A 239 4.69 18.81 -6.54
C TYR A 239 4.91 17.32 -6.20
N GLY A 240 5.48 17.00 -5.03
CA GLY A 240 5.68 15.60 -4.62
C GLY A 240 4.38 14.78 -4.50
N VAL A 241 3.22 15.43 -4.38
CA VAL A 241 1.94 14.78 -4.06
C VAL A 241 0.88 14.87 -5.15
N LEU A 242 1.31 15.05 -6.41
CA LEU A 242 0.42 15.05 -7.58
C LEU A 242 -0.52 13.83 -7.63
N THR A 243 -0.06 12.64 -7.23
CA THR A 243 -0.92 11.43 -7.16
C THR A 243 -2.10 11.59 -6.20
N MET A 244 -1.89 12.25 -5.05
CA MET A 244 -2.97 12.50 -4.08
C MET A 244 -3.92 13.58 -4.58
N TYR A 245 -3.38 14.68 -5.12
CA TYR A 245 -4.20 15.72 -5.75
C TYR A 245 -5.06 15.19 -6.90
N SER A 246 -4.52 14.26 -7.70
CA SER A 246 -5.29 13.66 -8.79
C SER A 246 -6.42 12.79 -8.29
N GLY A 247 -6.19 11.96 -7.26
CA GLY A 247 -7.25 11.14 -6.66
C GLY A 247 -8.36 12.00 -6.05
N HIS A 248 -7.96 13.08 -5.37
CA HIS A 248 -8.87 14.06 -4.79
C HIS A 248 -9.86 14.65 -5.81
N MET A 249 -9.40 14.93 -7.04
CA MET A 249 -10.25 15.48 -8.10
C MET A 249 -10.97 14.41 -8.92
N ALA A 250 -10.31 13.28 -9.20
CA ALA A 250 -10.83 12.26 -10.09
C ALA A 250 -11.91 11.38 -9.44
N ILE A 251 -11.71 10.98 -8.17
CA ILE A 251 -12.58 10.00 -7.49
C ILE A 251 -14.03 10.49 -7.33
N PRO A 252 -14.28 11.74 -6.91
CA PRO A 252 -15.63 12.28 -6.87
C PRO A 252 -16.32 12.24 -8.24
N HIS A 253 -15.57 12.43 -9.33
CA HIS A 253 -16.12 12.44 -10.67
C HIS A 253 -16.42 11.04 -11.22
N CYS A 254 -15.45 10.10 -11.15
CA CYS A 254 -15.65 8.75 -11.68
C CYS A 254 -16.68 7.93 -10.88
N THR A 255 -16.98 8.31 -9.64
CA THR A 255 -17.93 7.58 -8.79
C THR A 255 -19.32 8.22 -8.69
N LYS A 256 -19.53 9.40 -9.30
CA LYS A 256 -20.76 10.22 -9.12
C LYS A 256 -22.04 9.47 -9.51
N ASP A 257 -21.98 8.65 -10.54
CA ASP A 257 -23.15 7.97 -11.12
C ASP A 257 -23.37 6.55 -10.55
N ILE A 258 -22.52 6.10 -9.63
CA ILE A 258 -22.54 4.75 -9.03
C ILE A 258 -22.71 4.76 -7.50
N GLY A 259 -23.25 5.85 -6.95
CA GLY A 259 -23.49 5.99 -5.50
C GLY A 259 -22.29 6.55 -4.71
N GLY A 260 -21.29 7.11 -5.41
CA GLY A 260 -20.13 7.77 -4.80
C GLY A 260 -19.11 6.79 -4.22
N PHE A 261 -18.36 7.26 -3.24
CA PHE A 261 -17.29 6.53 -2.55
C PHE A 261 -17.41 6.72 -1.04
N ASP A 262 -16.61 5.99 -0.26
CA ASP A 262 -16.44 6.17 1.17
C ASP A 262 -15.04 6.63 1.51
N LYS A 263 -14.92 7.41 2.58
CA LYS A 263 -13.65 7.76 3.19
C LYS A 263 -13.55 7.11 4.57
N ARG A 264 -12.58 6.20 4.75
CA ARG A 264 -12.44 5.36 5.95
C ARG A 264 -11.03 5.44 6.50
N ASN A 265 -10.69 6.60 7.07
CA ASN A 265 -9.42 6.86 7.75
C ASN A 265 -9.21 5.95 8.98
N ASP A 266 -10.28 5.35 9.49
CA ASP A 266 -10.23 4.33 10.53
C ASP A 266 -9.80 2.97 9.98
N LEU A 267 -10.00 2.65 8.70
CA LEU A 267 -9.69 1.34 8.14
C LEU A 267 -8.45 1.31 7.26
N ILE A 268 -8.24 2.30 6.39
CA ILE A 268 -7.13 2.30 5.44
C ILE A 268 -6.32 3.58 5.55
N ASP A 269 -5.04 3.47 5.17
CA ASP A 269 -4.03 4.51 5.38
C ASP A 269 -3.81 4.90 6.86
N TYR A 270 -4.09 3.99 7.79
CA TYR A 270 -3.94 4.28 9.21
C TYR A 270 -2.45 4.42 9.59
N PRO A 271 -2.05 5.45 10.35
CA PRO A 271 -0.63 5.76 10.54
C PRO A 271 0.10 4.70 11.35
N THR A 272 1.23 4.21 10.84
CA THR A 272 2.06 3.18 11.50
C THR A 272 2.70 3.64 12.81
N TYR A 273 2.78 4.95 13.08
CA TYR A 273 3.29 5.44 14.36
C TYR A 273 2.24 5.37 15.49
N SER A 274 0.99 5.04 15.18
CA SER A 274 -0.10 5.01 16.17
C SER A 274 0.08 3.89 17.19
N THR A 275 -0.36 4.14 18.42
CA THR A 275 -0.52 3.14 19.48
C THR A 275 -1.94 2.54 19.50
N GLY A 276 -2.72 2.76 18.44
CA GLY A 276 -4.04 2.17 18.25
C GLY A 276 -4.02 0.64 18.14
N LYS A 277 -5.20 0.02 18.17
CA LYS A 277 -5.32 -1.44 18.11
C LYS A 277 -5.40 -1.92 16.67
N VAL A 278 -4.55 -2.87 16.31
CA VAL A 278 -4.49 -3.51 14.98
C VAL A 278 -5.85 -4.05 14.55
N SER A 279 -6.65 -4.55 15.49
CA SER A 279 -7.98 -5.11 15.25
C SER A 279 -9.04 -4.10 14.75
N ARG A 280 -8.69 -2.82 14.60
CA ARG A 280 -9.59 -1.75 14.13
C ARG A 280 -9.22 -1.17 12.77
N HIS A 281 -8.09 -1.59 12.21
CA HIS A 281 -7.50 -0.97 11.02
C HIS A 281 -7.16 -2.07 10.04
N ALA A 282 -7.60 -1.99 8.79
CA ALA A 282 -7.33 -2.98 7.75
C ALA A 282 -5.95 -2.79 7.12
N HIS A 283 -5.55 -1.54 6.89
CA HIS A 283 -4.34 -1.20 6.17
C HIS A 283 -3.64 -0.02 6.84
N LEU A 284 -2.33 -0.15 6.98
CA LEU A 284 -1.47 0.82 7.65
C LEU A 284 -0.53 1.47 6.64
N HIS A 285 -0.32 2.78 6.76
CA HIS A 285 0.59 3.52 5.89
C HIS A 285 1.73 4.14 6.69
N THR A 286 2.96 4.08 6.15
CA THR A 286 4.08 4.77 6.79
C THR A 286 3.96 6.28 6.60
N TYR A 287 4.04 7.01 7.69
CA TYR A 287 4.12 8.47 7.64
C TYR A 287 5.57 8.91 7.71
N GLN A 288 5.86 10.09 7.17
CA GLN A 288 7.22 10.61 7.14
C GLN A 288 7.72 11.09 8.51
N SER A 289 6.80 11.32 9.45
CA SER A 289 7.05 11.74 10.84
C SER A 289 6.39 10.77 11.82
N GLY A 290 6.92 10.71 13.05
CA GLY A 290 6.42 9.82 14.10
C GLY A 290 7.57 9.28 14.97
N ASN A 291 7.31 9.14 16.27
CA ASN A 291 8.32 8.69 17.23
C ASN A 291 8.45 7.17 17.31
N GLN A 292 7.34 6.46 17.10
CA GLN A 292 7.23 5.00 16.99
C GLN A 292 7.68 4.52 15.60
N PHE A 293 7.06 3.49 15.01
CA PHE A 293 7.50 2.94 13.72
C PHE A 293 7.61 4.02 12.64
N ASN A 294 8.83 4.19 12.15
CA ASN A 294 9.22 5.21 11.19
C ASN A 294 10.20 4.61 10.18
N LYS A 295 9.87 4.69 8.88
CA LYS A 295 10.68 4.09 7.82
C LYS A 295 12.07 4.71 7.64
N PHE A 296 12.28 5.96 8.05
CA PHE A 296 13.61 6.57 8.03
C PHE A 296 14.49 5.98 9.14
N LYS A 297 13.97 5.89 10.36
CA LYS A 297 14.64 5.19 11.49
C LYS A 297 14.92 3.72 11.15
N PHE A 298 13.99 3.04 10.48
CA PHE A 298 14.18 1.65 10.04
C PHE A 298 15.34 1.50 9.06
N ARG A 299 15.45 2.42 8.09
CA ARG A 299 16.56 2.45 7.16
C ARG A 299 17.89 2.83 7.80
N ALA A 300 17.86 3.62 8.88
CA ALA A 300 19.04 3.97 9.66
C ALA A 300 19.56 2.83 10.56
N GLY A 301 18.77 1.76 10.73
CA GLY A 301 19.12 0.61 11.57
C GLY A 301 18.68 0.74 13.03
N ASP A 302 17.90 1.77 13.38
CA ASP A 302 17.50 2.08 14.76
C ASP A 302 16.69 0.96 15.45
N TYR A 303 16.17 0.00 14.68
CA TYR A 303 15.39 -1.14 15.19
C TYR A 303 16.13 -2.48 15.07
N ASP A 304 17.38 -2.51 14.58
CA ASP A 304 18.05 -3.76 14.21
C ASP A 304 18.26 -4.70 15.42
N ASP A 305 18.42 -4.13 16.62
CA ASP A 305 18.56 -4.85 17.90
C ASP A 305 17.24 -5.03 18.67
N GLN A 306 16.10 -4.61 18.10
CA GLN A 306 14.79 -4.72 18.75
C GLN A 306 14.47 -6.20 19.05
N ASP A 307 14.15 -6.50 20.30
CA ASP A 307 13.69 -7.83 20.70
C ASP A 307 12.29 -8.10 20.15
N LEU A 308 12.19 -9.02 19.19
CA LEU A 308 10.94 -9.37 18.52
C LEU A 308 9.87 -9.86 19.51
N MET A 309 10.30 -10.50 20.60
CA MET A 309 9.39 -11.05 21.64
C MET A 309 8.80 -9.97 22.54
N SER A 310 9.35 -8.75 22.53
CA SER A 310 8.88 -7.64 23.36
C SER A 310 7.77 -6.80 22.70
N LEU A 311 7.52 -7.00 21.41
CA LEU A 311 6.55 -6.23 20.63
C LEU A 311 5.12 -6.73 20.87
N ASP A 312 4.20 -5.82 21.22
CA ASP A 312 2.78 -6.13 21.34
C ASP A 312 2.11 -6.09 19.96
N LEU A 313 1.95 -7.25 19.32
CA LEU A 313 1.34 -7.35 17.99
C LEU A 313 -0.13 -6.91 17.92
N THR A 314 -0.78 -6.62 19.07
CA THR A 314 -2.11 -5.99 19.09
C THR A 314 -2.06 -4.48 18.90
N THR A 315 -0.88 -3.87 19.00
CA THR A 315 -0.62 -2.44 18.89
C THR A 315 -0.02 -2.11 17.51
N VAL A 316 -0.56 -1.08 16.84
CA VAL A 316 -0.25 -0.75 15.44
C VAL A 316 1.25 -0.55 15.18
N SER A 317 1.92 0.27 16.00
CA SER A 317 3.36 0.53 15.86
C SER A 317 4.22 -0.72 15.99
N ASP A 318 3.88 -1.57 16.94
CA ASP A 318 4.66 -2.76 17.28
C ASP A 318 4.44 -3.84 16.23
N TYR A 319 3.20 -3.99 15.74
CA TYR A 319 2.88 -4.83 14.59
C TYR A 319 3.63 -4.41 13.32
N ALA A 320 3.62 -3.11 12.98
CA ALA A 320 4.36 -2.61 11.82
C ALA A 320 5.88 -2.83 11.96
N THR A 321 6.42 -2.57 13.17
CA THR A 321 7.83 -2.84 13.49
C THR A 321 8.17 -4.31 13.33
N TYR A 322 7.35 -5.20 13.87
CA TYR A 322 7.53 -6.65 13.77
C TYR A 322 7.52 -7.12 12.31
N MET A 323 6.53 -6.71 11.51
CA MET A 323 6.44 -7.09 10.10
C MET A 323 7.62 -6.56 9.29
N ALA A 324 8.09 -5.35 9.60
CA ALA A 324 9.25 -4.75 8.97
C ALA A 324 10.54 -5.51 9.28
N LEU A 325 10.78 -5.82 10.55
CA LEU A 325 11.97 -6.55 11.00
C LEU A 325 11.98 -7.97 10.44
N VAL A 326 10.89 -8.73 10.62
CA VAL A 326 10.81 -10.12 10.16
C VAL A 326 10.90 -10.20 8.63
N GLY A 327 10.19 -9.35 7.89
CA GLY A 327 10.25 -9.32 6.43
C GLY A 327 11.64 -8.98 5.88
N ASN A 328 12.43 -8.23 6.63
CA ASN A 328 13.81 -7.86 6.28
C ASN A 328 14.88 -8.71 6.96
N HIS A 329 14.50 -9.77 7.69
CA HIS A 329 15.43 -10.63 8.44
C HIS A 329 16.31 -9.86 9.44
N LYS A 330 15.70 -8.92 10.15
CA LYS A 330 16.29 -8.07 11.20
C LYS A 330 15.60 -8.34 12.55
N GLY A 331 16.13 -7.73 13.61
CA GLY A 331 15.64 -7.90 14.98
C GLY A 331 16.33 -9.06 15.69
N ALA A 332 16.23 -9.05 17.03
CA ALA A 332 16.82 -10.05 17.89
C ALA A 332 15.75 -10.93 18.56
N ILE A 333 16.12 -12.15 18.92
CA ILE A 333 15.30 -13.03 19.76
C ILE A 333 16.07 -13.25 21.05
N HIS A 334 15.60 -12.63 22.14
CA HIS A 334 16.19 -12.83 23.45
C HIS A 334 15.40 -13.89 24.23
N LEU A 335 16.02 -15.06 24.44
CA LEU A 335 15.40 -16.24 25.05
C LEU A 335 15.06 -16.09 26.54
N SER A 336 15.40 -14.96 27.18
CA SER A 336 15.27 -14.78 28.63
C SER A 336 13.84 -14.51 29.14
N LYS A 337 12.83 -14.46 28.25
CA LYS A 337 11.42 -14.17 28.62
C LYS A 337 10.38 -15.23 28.18
N VAL A 338 10.81 -16.40 27.71
CA VAL A 338 9.88 -17.45 27.25
C VAL A 338 9.35 -18.27 28.44
N THR A 339 8.18 -17.92 28.95
CA THR A 339 7.43 -18.77 29.92
C THR A 339 6.31 -19.58 29.26
N ASP A 340 6.05 -19.42 27.96
CA ASP A 340 4.97 -20.11 27.25
C ASP A 340 5.47 -20.72 25.92
N GLY A 341 5.39 -22.04 25.80
CA GLY A 341 6.03 -22.86 24.75
C GLY A 341 5.36 -22.80 23.37
N THR A 342 4.19 -22.18 23.25
CA THR A 342 3.42 -22.16 21.99
C THR A 342 3.87 -21.05 21.02
N ALA A 343 4.16 -19.85 21.52
CA ALA A 343 4.70 -18.75 20.70
C ALA A 343 6.14 -19.03 20.20
N TYR A 344 6.92 -19.75 21.01
CA TYR A 344 8.29 -20.18 20.69
C TYR A 344 8.34 -21.06 19.43
N ASN A 345 7.50 -22.09 19.35
CA ASN A 345 7.53 -23.03 18.23
C ASN A 345 7.22 -22.34 16.90
N HIS A 346 6.26 -21.41 16.87
CA HIS A 346 5.86 -20.74 15.64
C HIS A 346 6.95 -19.78 15.09
N ILE A 347 7.60 -19.01 15.97
CA ILE A 347 8.66 -18.07 15.57
C ILE A 347 9.93 -18.84 15.15
N VAL A 348 10.31 -19.85 15.93
CA VAL A 348 11.47 -20.70 15.64
C VAL A 348 11.25 -21.55 14.39
N GLU A 349 10.04 -22.06 14.14
CA GLU A 349 9.71 -22.78 12.90
C GLU A 349 9.76 -21.85 11.68
N SER A 350 9.24 -20.62 11.78
CA SER A 350 9.29 -19.67 10.65
C SER A 350 10.74 -19.32 10.26
N LEU A 351 11.61 -19.05 11.24
CA LEU A 351 13.02 -18.74 10.99
C LEU A 351 13.85 -19.97 10.59
N ASN A 352 13.56 -21.15 11.15
CA ASN A 352 14.29 -22.38 10.82
C ASN A 352 13.87 -22.99 9.48
N LEU A 353 12.59 -22.89 9.09
CA LEU A 353 12.11 -23.35 7.79
C LEU A 353 12.72 -22.48 6.67
N GLU A 354 12.83 -21.18 6.90
CA GLU A 354 13.47 -20.24 5.97
C GLU A 354 15.00 -20.43 5.90
N ALA A 355 15.68 -20.68 7.04
CA ALA A 355 17.10 -21.03 7.04
C ALA A 355 17.38 -22.35 6.29
N LYS A 356 16.48 -23.33 6.36
CA LYS A 356 16.55 -24.59 5.59
C LYS A 356 16.32 -24.36 4.09
N LEU A 357 15.40 -23.46 3.72
CA LEU A 357 15.16 -23.07 2.32
C LEU A 357 16.39 -22.37 1.70
N ARG A 358 17.07 -21.48 2.44
CA ARG A 358 18.32 -20.83 2.00
C ARG A 358 19.44 -21.82 1.67
N ARG A 359 19.59 -22.88 2.48
CA ARG A 359 20.59 -23.94 2.23
C ARG A 359 20.28 -24.74 0.96
N LYS A 360 19.00 -24.97 0.64
CA LYS A 360 18.59 -25.66 -0.59
C LYS A 360 18.80 -24.80 -1.85
N VAL A 361 18.55 -23.50 -1.78
CA VAL A 361 18.77 -22.58 -2.91
C VAL A 361 20.26 -22.38 -3.21
N GLN A 362 21.12 -22.32 -2.18
CA GLN A 362 22.57 -22.24 -2.37
C GLN A 362 23.22 -23.55 -2.82
N GLN A 363 22.53 -24.69 -2.70
CA GLN A 363 23.02 -26.02 -3.11
C GLN A 363 22.53 -26.47 -4.49
N GLN A 364 21.75 -25.67 -5.22
CA GLN A 364 21.49 -25.98 -6.63
C GLN A 364 22.80 -25.84 -7.43
N PRO A 365 23.27 -26.89 -8.11
CA PRO A 365 24.49 -26.80 -8.91
C PRO A 365 24.27 -25.75 -10.01
N LYS A 366 25.25 -24.86 -10.17
CA LYS A 366 25.36 -24.01 -11.35
C LYS A 366 25.48 -24.94 -12.55
N GLY A 367 24.37 -25.17 -13.25
CA GLY A 367 24.31 -25.98 -14.45
C GLY A 367 25.21 -25.37 -15.53
N VAL A 368 25.94 -26.26 -16.18
CA VAL A 368 26.84 -26.10 -17.34
C VAL A 368 26.10 -25.52 -18.54
#